data_AF-A0A1H2A1T0-F1
#
_entry.id   AF-A0A1H2A1T0-F1
#
_cell.length_a   1.000
_cell.length_b   1.000
_cell.length_c   1.000
_cell.angle_alpha   90.00
_cell.angle_beta   90.00
_cell.angle_gamma   90.00
#
_symmetry.space_group_name_H-M   'P 1'
#
loop_
_entity.id
_entity.type
_entity.pdbx_description
1 polymer ?
#
loop_
_entity_poly.entity_id
_entity_poly.type
_entity_poly.pdbx_seq_one_letter_code
_entity_poly.pdbx_strand_id
1 'polypeptide(L)' 'MARGSACGARLVAVDSTESLSAVYHAIKWSLEGEASLIVVPVHQTPKSRGMAAGTTRWLRERTARQPPGANIRGLTSSD' A
#
# COMPACT_ATOMS: atom_id res chain seq x y z
N MET A 1 -2.88 14.09 -2.39
CA MET A 1 -4.14 13.85 -1.65
C MET A 1 -4.40 12.35 -1.60
N ALA A 2 -4.26 11.74 -0.43
CA ALA A 2 -4.44 10.30 -0.26
C ALA A 2 -5.92 9.93 -0.12
N ARG A 3 -6.38 8.88 -0.80
CA ARG A 3 -7.76 8.35 -0.67
C ARG A 3 -7.69 6.91 -0.15
N GLY A 4 -8.39 6.64 0.95
CA GLY A 4 -8.42 5.32 1.60
C GLY A 4 -9.64 4.48 1.20
N SER A 5 -9.46 3.16 1.12
CA SER A 5 -10.58 2.19 1.06
C SER A 5 -10.40 1.15 2.17
N ALA A 6 -11.45 0.94 2.98
CA ALA A 6 -11.45 -0.02 4.07
C ALA A 6 -11.73 -1.43 3.56
N CYS A 7 -10.85 -2.39 3.89
CA CYS A 7 -11.10 -3.81 3.68
C CYS A 7 -11.17 -4.50 5.05
N GLY A 8 -12.07 -5.46 5.22
CA GLY A 8 -12.47 -6.09 6.49
C GLY A 8 -11.39 -6.12 7.57
N ALA A 9 -11.68 -5.43 8.68
CA ALA A 9 -10.97 -5.35 9.96
C ALA A 9 -9.42 -5.46 9.92
N ARG A 10 -8.77 -4.28 9.94
CA ARG A 10 -7.33 -3.97 10.12
C ARG A 10 -6.47 -3.69 8.88
N LEU A 11 -7.01 -3.74 7.67
CA LEU A 11 -6.25 -3.32 6.48
C LEU A 11 -6.84 -2.07 5.84
N VAL A 12 -5.97 -1.08 5.63
CA VAL A 12 -6.29 0.16 4.91
C VAL A 12 -5.42 0.20 3.67
N ALA A 13 -6.06 0.34 2.51
CA ALA A 13 -5.36 0.61 1.26
C ALA A 13 -5.27 2.12 1.05
N VAL A 14 -4.07 2.63 0.81
CA VAL A 14 -3.80 4.06 0.61
C VAL A 14 -3.19 4.26 -0.79
N ASP A 15 -3.80 5.13 -1.58
CA ASP A 15 -3.25 5.59 -2.86
C ASP A 15 -2.59 6.96 -2.65
N SER A 16 -1.27 7.05 -2.86
CA SER A 16 -0.50 8.27 -2.71
C SER A 16 0.69 8.29 -3.68
N THR A 17 1.05 9.49 -4.12
CA THR A 17 2.27 9.75 -4.91
C THR A 17 3.47 10.13 -4.03
N GLU A 18 3.27 10.23 -2.71
CA GLU A 18 4.32 10.55 -1.76
C GLU A 18 5.25 9.37 -1.50
N SER A 19 6.43 9.64 -0.93
CA SER A 19 7.36 8.59 -0.52
C SER A 19 6.79 7.74 0.63
N LEU A 20 7.27 6.50 0.75
CA LEU A 20 6.88 5.59 1.85
C LEU A 20 7.10 6.23 3.23
N SER A 21 8.21 6.95 3.40
CA SER A 21 8.53 7.65 4.65
C SER A 21 7.51 8.75 4.96
N ALA A 22 7.13 9.56 3.97
CA ALA A 22 6.11 10.60 4.16
C ALA A 22 4.76 10.01 4.56
N VAL A 23 4.31 8.95 3.88
CA VAL A 23 3.06 8.25 4.20
C VAL A 23 3.13 7.63 5.60
N TYR A 24 4.25 6.98 5.95
CA TYR A 24 4.46 6.42 7.28
C TYR A 24 4.37 7.50 8.35
N HIS A 25 5.06 8.64 8.18
CA HIS A 25 5.03 9.72 9.15
C HIS A 25 3.64 10.34 9.30
N ALA A 26 2.90 10.52 8.20
CA ALA A 26 1.54 11.03 8.24
C ALA A 26 0.59 10.11 9.03
N ILE A 27 0.69 8.79 8.82
CA ILE A 27 -0.18 7.82 9.48
C ILE A 27 0.26 7.60 10.93
N LYS A 28 1.57 7.55 11.19
CA LYS A 28 2.13 7.37 12.54
C LYS A 28 1.54 8.35 13.54
N TRP A 29 1.39 9.63 13.15
CA TRP A 29 0.81 10.66 14.03
C TRP A 29 -0.71 10.62 14.16
N SER A 30 -1.38 9.85 13.30
CA SER A 30 -2.84 9.68 13.33
C SER A 30 -3.30 8.47 14.14
N LEU A 31 -2.36 7.62 14.60
CA LEU A 31 -2.68 6.44 15.40
C LEU A 31 -2.77 6.81 16.88
N GLU A 32 -3.78 6.31 17.56
CA GLU A 32 -3.93 6.44 19.01
C GLU A 32 -3.04 5.41 19.74
N GLY A 33 -2.28 5.87 20.73
CA GLY A 33 -1.44 5.02 21.58
C GLY A 33 -0.22 4.39 20.89
N GLU A 34 0.34 3.35 21.51
CA GLU A 34 1.52 2.60 21.03
C GLU A 34 1.15 1.56 19.95
N ALA A 35 0.29 1.94 19.01
CA ALA A 35 -0.18 1.03 17.96
C ALA A 35 0.97 0.66 17.00
N SER A 36 1.20 -0.64 16.80
CA SER A 36 2.18 -1.12 15.81
C SER A 36 1.71 -0.83 14.39
N LEU A 37 2.52 -0.10 13.62
CA LEU A 37 2.24 0.28 12.23
C LEU A 37 3.22 -0.37 11.26
N ILE A 38 2.68 -1.04 10.24
CA ILE A 38 3.44 -1.54 9.10
C ILE A 38 2.86 -0.88 7.85
N VAL A 39 3.73 -0.24 7.05
CA VAL A 39 3.38 0.33 5.75
C VAL A 39 4.22 -0.37 4.70
N VAL A 40 3.57 -0.99 3.72
CA VAL A 40 4.24 -1.73 2.64
C VAL A 40 3.75 -1.19 1.30
N PRO A 41 4.66 -0.80 0.39
CA PRO A 41 4.26 -0.40 -0.95
C PRO A 41 3.71 -1.61 -1.73
N VAL A 42 2.57 -1.43 -2.40
CA VAL A 42 1.91 -2.48 -3.17
C VAL A 42 2.18 -2.23 -4.66
N HIS A 43 3.13 -2.98 -5.22
CA HIS A 43 3.58 -2.82 -6.62
C HIS A 43 2.80 -3.65 -7.63
N GLN A 44 2.05 -4.64 -7.16
CA GLN A 44 1.29 -5.56 -7.98
C GLN A 44 -0.05 -5.84 -7.35
N THR A 45 -1.04 -6.23 -8.17
CA THR A 45 -2.38 -6.55 -7.67
C THR A 45 -2.28 -7.71 -6.66
N PRO A 46 -2.62 -7.48 -5.38
CA PRO A 46 -2.55 -8.53 -4.38
C PRO A 46 -3.68 -9.54 -4.59
N LYS A 47 -3.45 -10.79 -4.16
CA LYS A 47 -4.50 -11.82 -4.14
C LYS A 47 -5.57 -11.39 -3.13
N SER A 48 -6.80 -11.22 -3.61
CA SER A 48 -7.87 -10.51 -2.90
C SER A 48 -8.95 -11.41 -2.33
N ARG A 49 -8.57 -12.62 -1.90
CA ARG A 49 -9.51 -13.58 -1.30
C ARG A 49 -10.11 -12.97 -0.03
N GLY A 50 -11.44 -12.91 0.04
CA GLY A 50 -12.16 -12.37 1.20
C GLY A 50 -12.21 -10.84 1.28
N MET A 51 -11.73 -10.12 0.26
CA MET A 51 -11.85 -8.66 0.21
C MET A 51 -13.29 -8.24 -0.11
N ALA A 52 -13.71 -7.09 0.42
CA ALA A 52 -15.02 -6.52 0.12
C ALA A 52 -15.19 -6.29 -1.40
N ALA A 53 -16.42 -6.48 -1.89
CA ALA A 53 -16.74 -6.20 -3.29
C ALA A 53 -16.37 -4.75 -3.62
N GLY A 54 -15.61 -4.55 -4.71
CA GLY A 54 -15.11 -3.24 -5.12
C GLY A 54 -13.65 -2.97 -4.73
N THR A 55 -13.15 -3.50 -3.60
CA THR A 55 -11.73 -3.26 -3.21
C THR A 55 -10.76 -3.91 -4.19
N THR A 56 -11.07 -5.11 -4.69
CA THR A 56 -10.26 -5.78 -5.72
C THR A 56 -10.18 -4.97 -7.02
N ARG A 57 -11.30 -4.35 -7.42
CA ARG A 57 -11.33 -3.50 -8.63
C ARG A 57 -10.47 -2.26 -8.43
N TRP A 58 -10.66 -1.58 -7.29
CA TRP A 58 -9.90 -0.39 -6.92
C TRP A 58 -8.38 -0.63 -6.90
N LEU A 59 -7.96 -1.80 -6.38
CA LEU A 59 -6.56 -2.22 -6.35
C LEU A 59 -6.03 -2.45 -7.76
N ARG A 60 -6.73 -3.25 -8.57
CA ARG A 60 -6.30 -3.53 -9.96
C ARG A 60 -6.07 -2.26 -10.77
N GLU A 61 -6.97 -1.28 -10.69
CA GLU A 61 -6.86 -0.01 -11.41
C GLU A 61 -5.59 0.78 -11.03
N ARG A 62 -5.06 0.58 -9.82
CA ARG A 62 -3.91 1.31 -9.28
C ARG A 62 -2.59 0.56 -9.41
N THR A 63 -2.61 -0.77 -9.33
CA THR A 63 -1.41 -1.62 -9.39
C THR A 63 -1.10 -2.16 -10.79
N ALA A 64 -2.07 -2.17 -11.72
CA ALA A 64 -1.83 -2.63 -13.10
C ALA A 64 -0.93 -1.70 -13.93
N ARG A 65 -0.56 -0.52 -13.40
CA ARG A 65 0.29 0.45 -14.07
C ARG A 65 1.79 0.16 -13.96
N GLN A 66 2.20 -0.84 -13.19
CA GLN A 66 3.62 -1.21 -13.11
C GLN A 66 3.96 -2.18 -14.25
N PRO A 67 4.89 -1.85 -15.16
CA PRO A 67 5.24 -2.74 -16.26
C PRO A 67 5.71 -4.12 -15.73
N PRO A 68 5.36 -5.23 -16.41
CA PRO A 68 5.85 -6.54 -16.02
C PRO A 68 7.38 -6.56 -16.15
N GLY A 69 8.10 -6.50 -15.03
CA GLY A 69 9.58 -6.51 -15.04
C GLY A 69 10.28 -5.59 -14.04
N ALA A 70 9.57 -4.72 -13.30
CA ALA A 70 10.17 -3.99 -12.18
C ALA A 70 10.44 -4.94 -11.00
N ASN A 71 11.51 -5.72 -11.13
CA ASN A 71 11.92 -6.77 -10.21
C ASN A 71 12.55 -6.16 -8.95
N ILE A 72 12.23 -6.73 -7.79
CA ILE A 72 12.75 -6.42 -6.45
C ILE A 72 14.25 -6.70 -6.28
N ARG A 73 14.92 -7.14 -7.36
CA ARG A 73 16.33 -7.55 -7.40
C ARG A 73 17.35 -6.40 -7.49
N GLY A 74 16.90 -5.14 -7.40
CA GLY A 74 17.78 -3.96 -7.49
C GLY A 74 18.26 -3.37 -6.17
N LEU A 75 17.83 -3.88 -5.01
CA LEU A 75 18.15 -3.29 -3.70
C LEU A 75 19.38 -3.90 -3.00
N THR A 76 20.16 -4.72 -3.70
CA THR A 76 21.46 -5.19 -3.19
C THR A 76 22.57 -4.78 -4.16
N SER A 77 22.99 -3.52 -4.09
CA SER A 77 24.41 -3.21 -4.23
C SER A 77 24.68 -1.97 -3.39
N SER A 78 25.47 -2.19 -2.34
CA SER A 78 26.39 -1.18 -1.85
C SER A 78 27.22 -0.65 -3.01
N ASP A 79 27.35 0.67 -3.11
CA ASP A 79 28.62 1.40 -3.16
C ASP A 79 28.34 2.88 -2.83
#